data_AF-A0A5B0SCW2-F1
#
_entry.id   AF-A0A5B0SCW2-F1
#
_cell.length_a   1.000
_cell.length_b   1.000
_cell.length_c   1.000
_cell.angle_alpha   90.00
_cell.angle_beta   90.00
_cell.angle_gamma   90.00
#
_symmetry.space_group_name_H-M   'P 1'
#
loop_
_entity.id
_entity.type
_entity.pdbx_description
1 polymer ?
#
loop_
_entity_poly.entity_id
_entity_poly.type
_entity_poly.pdbx_seq_one_letter_code
_entity_poly.pdbx_strand_id
1 'polypeptide(L)' 'MGVPYCIVKNKARLGTVVHKKTAAVVAFTDIRSEDKNELAKLVSAVKVNFLEKYEDAKRHWGGGIRLVQ' A
#
# COMPACT_ATOMS: atom_id res chain seq x y z
N MET A 1 4.17 14.66 7.13
CA MET A 1 2.84 14.05 6.90
C MET A 1 2.96 12.55 7.18
N GLY A 2 2.62 12.10 8.39
CA GLY A 2 2.82 10.71 8.86
C GLY A 2 1.67 9.75 8.53
N VAL A 3 1.07 9.90 7.34
CA VAL A 3 -0.06 9.09 6.92
C VAL A 3 0.46 7.73 6.41
N PRO A 4 -0.03 6.59 6.95
CA PRO A 4 0.38 5.28 6.47
C PRO A 4 -0.10 5.04 5.04
N TYR A 5 0.79 4.55 4.19
CA TYR A 5 0.48 4.21 2.80
C TYR A 5 1.06 2.85 2.44
N CYS A 6 0.41 2.15 1.52
CA CYS A 6 0.91 0.92 0.95
C CYS A 6 0.78 0.95 -0.58
N ILE A 7 1.74 0.30 -1.25
CA ILE A 7 1.69 0.12 -2.70
C ILE A 7 1.18 -1.30 -2.96
N VAL A 8 0.06 -1.41 -3.66
CA VAL A 8 -0.56 -2.70 -4.00
C VAL A 8 -0.25 -3.09 -5.44
N LYS A 9 -0.17 -4.40 -5.69
CA LYS A 9 0.31 -4.95 -6.96
C LYS A 9 -0.56 -4.62 -8.18
N ASN A 10 -1.87 -4.42 -8.02
CA ASN A 10 -2.79 -4.33 -9.17
C ASN A 10 -3.88 -3.26 -8.97
N LYS A 11 -3.95 -2.30 -9.91
CA LYS A 11 -4.97 -1.23 -9.96
C LYS A 11 -6.41 -1.73 -10.14
N ALA A 12 -6.60 -2.89 -10.75
CA ALA A 12 -7.91 -3.52 -10.90
C ALA A 12 -8.45 -4.01 -9.55
N ARG A 13 -7.58 -4.51 -8.66
CA ARG A 13 -7.96 -4.91 -7.29
C ARG A 13 -8.37 -3.72 -6.43
N LEU A 14 -7.80 -2.55 -6.66
CA LEU A 14 -8.29 -1.32 -6.04
C LEU A 14 -9.67 -0.94 -6.60
N GLY A 15 -9.86 -1.10 -7.91
CA GLY A 15 -11.15 -0.86 -8.57
C GLY A 15 -12.28 -1.73 -8.00
N THR A 16 -12.02 -3.00 -7.71
CA THR A 16 -13.04 -3.90 -7.14
C THR A 16 -13.58 -3.45 -5.78
N VAL A 17 -12.77 -2.75 -4.97
CA VAL A 17 -13.20 -2.25 -3.65
C VAL A 17 -14.20 -1.10 -3.78
N VAL A 18 -14.09 -0.29 -4.83
CA VAL A 18 -14.94 0.88 -5.06
C VAL A 18 -15.97 0.67 -6.18
N HIS A 19 -16.17 -0.59 -6.60
CA HIS A 19 -17.06 -0.97 -7.71
C HIS A 19 -16.77 -0.23 -9.03
N LYS A 20 -15.49 -0.05 -9.35
CA LYS A 20 -15.02 0.52 -10.63
C LYS A 20 -14.12 -0.47 -11.37
N LYS A 21 -14.00 -0.31 -12.69
CA LYS A 21 -13.11 -1.14 -13.53
C LYS A 21 -11.65 -1.06 -13.07
N THR A 22 -11.21 0.13 -12.66
CA THR A 22 -9.85 0.38 -12.14
C THR A 22 -9.87 1.57 -11.19
N ALA A 23 -9.01 1.58 -10.18
CA ALA A 23 -8.73 2.75 -9.35
C ALA A 23 -7.21 2.91 -9.19
N ALA A 24 -6.71 4.15 -9.31
CA ALA A 24 -5.28 4.44 -9.16
C ALA A 24 -4.88 4.55 -7.68
N VAL A 25 -5.74 5.17 -6.86
CA VAL A 25 -5.53 5.40 -5.43
C VAL A 25 -6.87 5.28 -4.72
N VAL A 26 -6.86 4.75 -3.49
CA VAL A 26 -8.01 4.72 -2.58
C VAL A 26 -7.53 5.22 -1.23
N ALA A 27 -8.32 6.09 -0.59
CA ALA A 27 -8.04 6.61 0.75
C ALA A 27 -9.27 6.39 1.64
N PHE A 28 -9.04 5.87 2.83
CA PHE A 28 -10.06 5.76 3.86
C PHE A 28 -10.02 7.03 4.70
N THR A 29 -11.11 7.80 4.75
CA THR A 29 -11.23 8.99 5.60
C THR A 29 -11.87 8.65 6.93
N ASP A 30 -12.90 7.78 6.89
CA ASP A 30 -13.72 7.41 8.03
C ASP A 30 -13.93 5.91 8.05
N ILE A 31 -14.06 5.36 9.25
CA ILE A 31 -14.31 3.95 9.48
C ILE A 31 -15.38 3.75 10.53
N ARG A 32 -16.11 2.64 10.39
CA ARG A 32 -17.07 2.20 11.39
C ARG A 32 -16.31 1.71 12.63
N SER A 33 -16.92 1.84 13.80
CA SER A 33 -16.25 1.48 15.07
C SER A 33 -15.93 -0.01 15.18
N GLU A 34 -16.71 -0.86 14.52
CA GLU A 34 -16.51 -2.31 14.46
C GLU A 34 -15.20 -2.72 13.76
N ASP A 35 -14.80 -1.99 12.72
CA ASP A 35 -13.64 -2.33 11.88
C ASP A 35 -12.31 -1.74 12.41
N LYS A 36 -12.36 -0.92 13.48
CA LYS A 36 -11.20 -0.19 14.02
C LYS A 36 -10.03 -1.10 14.37
N ASN A 37 -10.31 -2.24 15.01
CA ASN A 37 -9.26 -3.17 15.44
C ASN A 37 -8.59 -3.87 14.27
N GLU A 38 -9.35 -4.22 13.23
CA GLU A 38 -8.81 -4.89 12.05
C GLU A 38 -7.97 -3.93 11.21
N LEU A 39 -8.45 -2.69 11.04
CA LEU A 39 -7.66 -1.65 10.38
C LEU A 39 -6.37 -1.33 11.16
N ALA A 40 -6.41 -1.28 12.48
CA ALA A 40 -5.23 -1.01 13.30
C ALA A 40 -4.11 -2.04 13.07
N LYS A 41 -4.47 -3.34 12.96
CA LYS A 41 -3.51 -4.41 12.63
C LYS A 41 -2.90 -4.21 11.24
N LEU A 42 -3.74 -3.88 10.26
CA LEU A 42 -3.31 -3.57 8.88
C LEU A 42 -2.35 -2.38 8.84
N VAL A 43 -2.68 -1.28 9.53
CA VAL A 43 -1.86 -0.07 9.59
C VAL A 43 -0.49 -0.36 10.20
N SER A 44 -0.43 -1.15 11.28
CA SER A 44 0.84 -1.56 11.89
C SER A 44 1.72 -2.35 10.92
N ALA A 45 1.16 -3.32 10.21
CA ALA A 45 1.90 -4.09 9.21
C ALA A 45 2.37 -3.21 8.03
N VAL A 46 1.57 -2.23 7.61
CA VAL A 46 1.92 -1.31 6.52
C VAL A 46 3.04 -0.35 6.92
N LYS A 47 2.99 0.20 8.14
CA LYS A 47 4.01 1.13 8.63
C LYS A 47 5.41 0.50 8.62
N VAL A 48 5.54 -0.72 9.13
CA VAL A 48 6.82 -1.45 9.15
C VAL A 48 7.36 -1.72 7.74
N ASN A 49 6.48 -1.99 6.78
CA ASN A 49 6.91 -2.35 5.43
C ASN A 49 7.22 -1.16 4.52
N PHE A 50 6.53 -0.03 4.68
CA PHE A 50 6.63 1.10 3.73
C PHE A 50 7.21 2.37 4.35
N LEU A 51 6.81 2.72 5.57
CA LEU A 51 7.27 3.96 6.21
C LEU A 51 8.68 3.80 6.79
N GLU A 52 8.93 2.71 7.52
CA GLU A 52 10.24 2.46 8.13
C GLU A 52 11.32 2.15 7.09
N LYS A 53 10.95 1.43 6.02
CA LYS A 53 11.87 1.07 4.91
C LYS A 53 11.99 2.14 3.84
N TYR A 54 11.35 3.31 4.01
CA TYR A 54 11.34 4.36 3.00
C TYR A 54 12.75 4.86 2.68
N GLU A 55 13.57 5.08 3.71
CA GLU A 55 14.94 5.55 3.57
C GLU A 55 15.83 4.56 2.79
N ASP A 56 15.66 3.27 3.05
CA ASP A 56 16.39 2.21 2.34
C ASP A 56 15.93 2.11 0.88
N ALA A 57 14.62 2.11 0.65
CA ALA A 57 14.04 2.03 -0.70
C ALA A 57 14.46 3.21 -1.58
N LYS A 58 14.60 4.42 -1.02
CA LYS A 58 15.04 5.62 -1.75
C LYS A 58 16.48 5.53 -2.24
N ARG A 59 17.35 4.81 -1.50
CA ARG A 59 18.78 4.66 -1.81
C ARG A 59 19.04 3.50 -2.76
N HIS A 60 18.05 2.63 -2.97
CA HIS A 60 18.16 1.46 -3.83
C HIS A 60 17.60 1.74 -5.22
N TRP A 61 18.47 1.73 -6.23
CA TRP A 61 18.07 1.84 -7.63
C TRP A 61 17.64 0.46 -8.13
N GLY A 62 16.38 0.33 -8.54
CA GLY A 62 15.88 -0.90 -9.16
C GLY A 62 16.45 -1.11 -10.57
N GLY A 63 16.41 -2.34 -11.07
CA GLY A 63 16.98 -2.73 -12.36
C GLY A 63 18.08 -3.79 -12.21
N GLY A 64 18.76 -4.14 -13.30
CA GLY A 64 19.87 -5.12 -13.26
C GLY A 64 19.47 -6.59 -13.34
N ILE A 65 18.20 -6.90 -13.60
CA ILE A 65 17.78 -8.25 -14.00
C ILE A 65 18.34 -8.49 -15.41
N ARG A 66 19.48 -9.18 -15.50
CA ARG A 66 19.96 -9.77 -16.75
C ARG A 66 19.04 -10.95 -17.04
N LEU A 67 18.15 -10.80 -18.02
CA LEU A 67 17.41 -11.92 -18.58
C LEU A 67 18.43 -12.85 -19.24
N VAL A 68 18.83 -13.92 -18.55
CA VAL A 68 19.45 -15.07 -19.20
C VAL A 68 18.30 -16.02 -19.51
N GLN A 69 18.17 -16.26 -20.81
CA GLN A 69 17.21 -17.15 -21.44
C GLN A 69 17.54 -18.61 -21.16
#